data_AF-A8QCN0-F1
#
_entry.id   AF-A8QCN0-F1
#
_cell.length_a   1.000
_cell.length_b   1.000
_cell.length_c   1.000
_cell.angle_alpha   90.00
_cell.angle_beta   90.00
_cell.angle_gamma   90.00
#
_symmetry.space_group_name_H-M   'P 1'
#
loop_
_entity.id
_entity.type
_entity.pdbx_description
1 polymer ?
#
loop_
_entity_poly.entity_id
_entity_poly.type
_entity_poly.pdbx_seq_one_letter_code
_entity_poly.pdbx_strand_id
1 'polypeptide(L)'
;MANPRQRRKMRSGKYSGATKSAKRAQQKRLKRAPTVMGPDVLRENWDSKLTVRQNYAKLGLLPTLSKQSGGLDRNDPYASVSTSSASGIANNERVVDKPRKGMARVIRDDDGRVVDIVEYEDETGKHSMTPWGEQLNADDDVPVSSEGALLPPRLNQGRDSDTVQHLISVHGSDVHAMARDKRRNVWQKTPGEIRRAYVLINRVEILTNQQDPQGKTE
;
A
#
# COMPACT_ATOMS: atom_id res chain seq x y z
N MET A 1 4.40 59.23 13.64
CA MET A 1 3.31 60.11 13.11
C MET A 1 2.33 59.27 12.30
N ALA A 2 1.01 59.45 12.48
CA ALA A 2 -0.01 58.66 11.76
C ALA A 2 -0.11 59.06 10.28
N ASN A 3 -0.28 58.07 9.39
CA ASN A 3 -0.26 58.24 7.93
C ASN A 3 -1.34 59.25 7.44
N PRO A 4 -0.97 60.33 6.71
CA PRO A 4 -1.91 61.34 6.22
C PRO A 4 -3.09 60.80 5.41
N ARG A 5 -2.88 59.71 4.66
CA ARG A 5 -3.97 59.03 3.90
C ARG A 5 -5.02 58.44 4.84
N GLN A 6 -4.60 57.80 5.94
CA GLN A 6 -5.53 57.22 6.91
C GLN A 6 -6.34 58.31 7.62
N ARG A 7 -5.74 59.47 7.93
CA ARG A 7 -6.45 60.62 8.54
C ARG A 7 -7.54 61.18 7.63
N ARG A 8 -7.26 61.40 6.34
CA ARG A 8 -8.27 61.85 5.37
C ARG A 8 -9.41 60.83 5.23
N LYS A 9 -9.07 59.54 5.22
CA LYS A 9 -10.04 58.44 5.15
C LYS A 9 -10.99 58.39 6.34
N MET A 10 -10.51 58.65 7.57
CA MET A 10 -11.36 58.69 8.76
C MET A 10 -12.26 59.93 8.82
N ARG A 11 -11.85 61.04 8.20
CA ARG A 11 -12.64 62.29 8.16
C ARG A 11 -13.69 62.32 7.06
N SER A 12 -13.53 61.54 6.00
CA SER A 12 -14.52 61.47 4.94
C SER A 12 -15.76 60.69 5.39
N GLY A 13 -16.93 61.34 5.47
CA GLY A 13 -18.21 60.67 5.74
C GLY A 13 -18.63 59.64 4.69
N LYS A 14 -17.94 59.62 3.53
CA LYS A 14 -18.11 58.65 2.45
C LYS A 14 -17.46 57.29 2.75
N TYR A 15 -16.53 57.21 3.71
CA TYR A 15 -15.86 55.96 4.05
C TYR A 15 -16.52 55.29 5.26
N SER A 16 -17.44 54.38 5.00
CA SER A 16 -17.83 53.34 5.96
C SER A 16 -17.02 52.09 5.64
N GLY A 17 -15.92 51.88 6.36
CA GLY A 17 -15.18 50.62 6.25
C GLY A 17 -16.05 49.43 6.70
N ALA A 18 -15.61 48.20 6.41
CA ALA A 18 -16.31 47.01 6.92
C ALA A 18 -16.46 47.08 8.45
N THR A 19 -17.68 46.87 8.92
CA THR A 19 -18.03 46.87 10.35
C THR A 19 -17.24 45.80 11.11
N LYS A 20 -17.12 45.94 12.43
CA LYS A 20 -16.45 44.93 13.28
C LYS A 20 -17.11 43.55 13.13
N SER A 21 -18.43 43.49 12.97
CA SER A 21 -19.16 42.24 12.73
C SER A 21 -18.83 41.65 11.36
N ALA A 22 -18.78 42.45 10.30
CA ALA A 22 -18.38 41.99 8.97
C ALA A 22 -16.95 41.42 8.97
N LYS A 23 -16.00 42.09 9.65
CA LYS A 23 -14.64 41.58 9.81
C LYS A 23 -14.58 40.26 10.57
N ARG A 24 -15.34 40.10 11.65
CA ARG A 24 -15.43 38.84 12.41
C ARG A 24 -16.06 37.72 11.57
N ALA A 25 -17.11 38.00 10.82
CA ALA A 25 -17.75 37.03 9.93
C ALA A 25 -16.79 36.57 8.82
N GLN A 26 -16.05 37.50 8.21
CA GLN A 26 -15.03 37.19 7.22
C GLN A 26 -13.91 36.31 7.81
N GLN A 27 -13.44 36.62 9.02
CA GLN A 27 -12.45 35.79 9.70
C GLN A 27 -12.98 34.39 10.03
N LYS A 28 -14.24 34.24 10.44
CA LYS A 28 -14.86 32.92 10.64
C LYS A 28 -14.90 32.11 9.35
N ARG A 29 -15.20 32.75 8.22
CA ARG A 29 -15.19 32.10 6.90
C ARG A 29 -13.78 31.65 6.50
N LEU A 30 -12.77 32.49 6.74
CA LEU A 30 -11.37 32.19 6.45
C LEU A 30 -10.79 31.08 7.35
N LYS A 31 -11.27 30.99 8.60
CA LYS A 31 -10.86 29.96 9.57
C LYS A 31 -11.70 28.68 9.52
N ARG A 32 -12.63 28.56 8.57
CA ARG A 32 -13.42 27.33 8.40
C ARG A 32 -12.47 26.21 7.98
N ALA A 33 -12.65 25.03 8.55
CA ALA A 33 -11.82 23.88 8.24
C ALA A 33 -11.82 23.62 6.72
N PRO A 34 -10.67 23.36 6.10
CA PRO A 34 -10.58 23.07 4.68
C PRO A 34 -11.40 21.81 4.37
N THR A 35 -12.01 21.77 3.18
CA THR A 35 -12.67 20.57 2.67
C THR A 35 -11.64 19.45 2.58
N VAL A 36 -11.92 18.29 3.17
CA VAL A 36 -11.02 17.13 3.10
C VAL A 36 -11.01 16.61 1.67
N MET A 37 -9.82 16.70 1.06
CA MET A 37 -9.54 16.09 -0.23
C MET A 37 -8.95 14.71 0.03
N GLY A 38 -9.56 13.67 -0.56
CA GLY A 38 -9.13 12.30 -0.37
C GLY A 38 -10.16 11.29 -0.86
N PRO A 39 -9.92 9.99 -0.59
CA PRO A 39 -10.86 8.91 -0.83
C PRO A 39 -12.26 9.23 -0.30
N ASP A 40 -13.28 8.77 -1.01
CA ASP A 40 -14.67 9.05 -0.66
C ASP A 40 -15.03 8.54 0.73
N VAL A 41 -14.50 7.38 1.12
CA VAL A 41 -14.64 6.81 2.47
C VAL A 41 -14.19 7.77 3.58
N LEU A 42 -13.09 8.52 3.37
CA LEU A 42 -12.64 9.51 4.35
C LEU A 42 -13.56 10.73 4.36
N ARG A 43 -14.03 11.15 3.18
CA ARG A 43 -14.84 12.35 3.01
C ARG A 43 -16.23 12.19 3.62
N GLU A 44 -16.86 11.05 3.41
CA GLU A 44 -18.18 10.71 3.94
C GLU A 44 -18.19 10.62 5.47
N ASN A 45 -17.12 10.06 6.05
CA ASN A 45 -17.01 9.85 7.48
C ASN A 45 -16.33 11.02 8.23
N TRP A 46 -16.02 12.12 7.54
CA TRP A 46 -15.36 13.29 8.14
C TRP A 46 -16.35 14.24 8.82
N ASP A 47 -16.26 14.38 10.14
CA ASP A 47 -17.03 15.41 10.85
C ASP A 47 -16.25 16.74 10.90
N SER A 48 -16.80 17.75 10.24
CA SER A 48 -16.24 19.12 10.24
C SER A 48 -16.18 19.80 11.62
N LYS A 49 -16.90 19.29 12.63
CA LYS A 49 -16.92 19.82 14.00
C LYS A 49 -15.82 19.27 14.88
N LEU A 50 -15.27 18.11 14.54
CA LEU A 50 -14.22 17.45 15.28
C LEU A 50 -12.84 17.90 14.79
N THR A 51 -11.83 17.74 15.64
CA THR A 51 -10.44 17.97 15.22
C THR A 51 -9.98 16.85 14.28
N VAL A 52 -8.98 17.14 13.44
CA VAL A 52 -8.36 16.14 12.53
C VAL A 52 -8.00 14.86 13.27
N ARG A 53 -7.41 15.00 14.46
CA ARG A 53 -6.99 13.89 15.31
C ARG A 53 -8.16 13.07 15.85
N GLN A 54 -9.22 13.73 16.31
CA GLN A 54 -10.44 13.06 16.76
C GLN A 54 -11.15 12.32 15.61
N ASN A 55 -11.19 12.92 14.42
CA ASN A 55 -11.72 12.25 13.23
C ASN A 55 -10.91 11.01 12.86
N TYR A 56 -9.58 11.11 12.87
CA TYR A 56 -8.72 9.96 12.62
C TYR A 56 -8.90 8.87 13.68
N ALA A 57 -9.02 9.22 14.96
CA ALA A 57 -9.33 8.25 16.00
C ALA A 57 -10.64 7.50 15.74
N LYS A 58 -11.70 8.21 15.32
CA LYS A 58 -13.00 7.61 14.96
C LYS A 58 -12.87 6.63 13.79
N LEU A 59 -11.99 6.93 12.85
CA LEU A 59 -11.70 6.09 11.68
C LEU A 59 -10.70 4.95 11.98
N GLY A 60 -10.17 4.87 13.21
CA GLY A 60 -9.10 3.92 13.54
C GLY A 60 -7.75 4.26 12.88
N LEU A 61 -7.58 5.50 12.42
CA LEU A 61 -6.36 5.99 11.77
C LEU A 61 -5.47 6.74 12.76
N LEU A 62 -4.16 6.57 12.60
CA LEU A 62 -3.17 7.28 13.40
C LEU A 62 -2.97 8.72 12.90
N PRO A 63 -2.92 9.72 13.81
CA PRO A 63 -2.76 11.12 13.44
C PRO A 63 -1.34 11.51 13.05
N THR A 64 -0.33 10.91 13.68
CA THR A 64 1.09 11.16 13.40
C THR A 64 1.85 9.86 13.65
N LEU A 65 2.84 9.56 12.79
CA LEU A 65 3.68 8.37 12.96
C LEU A 65 4.81 8.57 14.00
N SER A 66 5.19 9.83 14.25
CA SER A 66 6.24 10.17 15.20
C SER A 66 5.71 10.23 16.65
N LYS A 67 6.66 10.20 17.60
CA LYS A 67 6.36 10.48 19.00
C LYS A 67 5.70 11.85 19.12
N GLN A 68 4.52 11.88 19.71
CA GLN A 68 3.83 13.12 19.96
C GLN A 68 4.61 13.97 20.96
N SER A 69 4.76 15.26 20.65
CA SER A 69 5.32 16.26 21.55
C SER A 69 4.21 17.04 22.25
N GLY A 70 4.40 17.38 23.52
CA GLY A 70 3.44 18.12 24.32
C GLY A 70 2.27 17.27 24.86
N GLY A 71 1.40 17.91 25.63
CA GLY A 71 0.21 17.29 26.20
C GLY A 71 -0.92 17.11 25.18
N LEU A 72 -1.73 16.08 25.40
CA LEU A 72 -2.98 15.87 24.67
C LEU A 72 -4.13 16.65 25.31
N ASP A 73 -5.15 16.97 24.51
CA ASP A 73 -6.40 17.49 25.06
C ASP A 73 -7.02 16.46 26.00
N ARG A 74 -7.70 16.93 27.05
CA ARG A 74 -8.29 16.03 28.06
C ARG A 74 -9.34 15.07 27.50
N ASN A 75 -9.97 15.47 26.39
CA ASN A 75 -10.99 14.68 25.69
C ASN A 75 -10.44 14.00 24.43
N ASP A 76 -9.12 13.92 24.27
CA ASP A 76 -8.52 13.25 23.14
C ASP A 76 -8.56 11.73 23.34
N PRO A 77 -9.13 10.95 22.40
CA PRO A 77 -9.16 9.49 22.49
C PRO A 77 -7.75 8.87 22.57
N TYR A 78 -6.70 9.56 22.13
CA TYR A 78 -5.32 9.06 22.23
C TYR A 78 -4.65 9.34 23.59
N ALA A 79 -5.29 10.12 24.47
CA ALA A 79 -4.73 10.44 25.78
C ALA A 79 -4.67 9.21 26.71
N SER A 80 -5.68 8.34 26.65
CA SER A 80 -5.76 7.12 27.48
C SER A 80 -4.72 6.06 27.10
N VAL A 81 -4.29 6.02 25.83
CA VAL A 81 -3.29 5.05 25.31
C VAL A 81 -1.86 5.46 25.69
N SER A 82 -1.62 6.76 25.90
CA SER A 82 -0.30 7.26 26.26
C SER A 82 0.06 6.92 27.71
N THR A 83 -0.93 6.77 28.60
CA THR A 83 -0.73 6.34 29.99
C THR A 83 -0.53 4.83 30.13
N SER A 84 -1.06 4.00 29.23
CA SER A 84 -0.92 2.53 29.31
C SER A 84 0.45 2.04 28.83
N SER A 85 1.10 2.74 27.92
CA SER A 85 2.44 2.36 27.41
C SER A 85 3.59 2.70 28.35
N ALA A 86 3.41 3.66 29.28
CA ALA A 86 4.40 3.98 30.31
C ALA A 86 4.32 3.07 31.55
N SER A 87 3.21 2.33 31.73
CA SER A 87 2.94 1.50 32.91
C SER A 87 2.82 0.00 32.60
N GLY A 88 3.27 -0.44 31.42
CA GLY A 88 3.10 -1.79 30.89
C GLY A 88 4.26 -2.79 31.10
N ILE A 89 5.22 -2.53 32.00
CA ILE A 89 6.33 -3.48 32.30
C ILE A 89 6.19 -4.07 33.72
N ALA A 90 5.04 -3.91 34.37
CA ALA A 90 4.83 -4.42 35.71
C ALA A 90 3.47 -5.10 35.81
N ASN A 91 3.32 -6.25 35.16
CA ASN A 91 2.43 -7.33 35.60
C ASN A 91 2.92 -8.64 34.99
N ASN A 92 3.88 -9.22 35.70
CA ASN A 92 4.30 -10.61 35.61
C ASN A 92 3.12 -11.49 36.02
N GLU A 93 2.26 -11.85 35.07
CA GLU A 93 1.31 -12.93 35.23
C GLU A 93 1.96 -14.20 34.67
N ARG A 94 2.17 -15.14 35.58
CA ARG A 94 2.99 -16.35 35.42
C ARG A 94 2.50 -17.20 34.24
N VAL A 95 3.10 -17.00 33.08
CA VAL A 95 3.17 -18.02 32.04
C VAL A 95 4.04 -19.12 32.63
N VAL A 96 3.41 -20.24 33.01
CA VAL A 96 4.11 -21.45 33.45
C VAL A 96 5.19 -21.76 32.42
N ASP A 97 6.45 -21.73 32.87
CA ASP A 97 7.67 -21.88 32.06
C ASP A 97 7.61 -23.14 31.18
N LYS A 98 7.13 -22.97 29.94
CA LYS A 98 7.31 -23.98 28.90
C LYS A 98 8.76 -23.87 28.42
N PRO A 99 9.55 -24.96 28.52
CA PRO A 99 10.93 -24.93 28.08
C PRO A 99 10.99 -24.71 26.55
N ARG A 100 12.06 -24.05 26.10
CA ARG A 100 12.28 -23.76 24.68
C ARG A 100 12.50 -25.04 23.87
N LYS A 101 12.22 -25.01 22.56
CA LYS A 101 12.50 -26.11 21.62
C LYS A 101 13.94 -26.63 21.78
N GLY A 102 14.08 -27.93 22.00
CA GLY A 102 15.36 -28.60 22.29
C GLY A 102 15.76 -28.65 23.77
N MET A 103 14.91 -28.13 24.67
CA MET A 103 15.07 -28.26 26.12
C MET A 103 13.88 -29.03 26.68
N ALA A 104 14.14 -30.13 27.38
CA ALA A 104 13.09 -30.92 28.04
C ALA A 104 12.99 -30.56 29.53
N ARG A 105 11.78 -30.67 30.10
CA ARG A 105 11.59 -30.51 31.54
C ARG A 105 11.79 -31.87 32.21
N VAL A 106 12.84 -31.97 33.01
CA VAL A 106 13.18 -33.18 33.77
C VAL A 106 12.45 -33.15 35.11
N ILE A 107 11.54 -34.11 35.35
CA ILE A 107 10.87 -34.31 36.63
C ILE A 107 11.70 -35.30 37.45
N ARG A 108 12.07 -34.91 38.68
CA ARG A 108 12.82 -35.74 39.62
C ARG A 108 11.98 -36.05 40.84
N ASP A 109 12.20 -37.23 41.40
CA ASP A 109 11.63 -37.62 42.70
C ASP A 109 12.39 -36.95 43.86
N ASP A 110 11.88 -37.07 45.09
CA ASP A 110 12.49 -36.49 46.30
C ASP A 110 13.93 -36.99 46.57
N ASP A 111 14.27 -38.17 46.06
CA ASP A 111 15.62 -38.76 46.09
C ASP A 111 16.56 -38.24 44.97
N GLY A 112 16.10 -37.31 44.13
CA GLY A 112 16.86 -36.74 43.03
C GLY A 112 17.04 -37.65 41.82
N ARG A 113 16.38 -38.83 41.78
CA ARG A 113 16.34 -39.70 40.60
C ARG A 113 15.37 -39.14 39.55
N VAL A 114 15.76 -39.23 38.28
CA VAL A 114 14.93 -38.76 37.14
C VAL A 114 13.81 -39.76 36.90
N VAL A 115 12.56 -39.28 37.00
CA VAL A 115 11.35 -40.10 36.82
C VAL A 115 10.79 -39.94 35.41
N ASP A 116 10.77 -38.71 34.88
CA ASP A 116 10.16 -38.45 33.57
C ASP A 116 10.81 -37.25 32.87
N ILE A 117 10.82 -37.30 31.54
CA ILE A 117 11.37 -36.26 30.65
C ILE A 117 10.26 -35.87 29.68
N VAL A 118 9.62 -34.73 29.96
CA VAL A 118 8.56 -34.21 29.09
C VAL A 118 9.20 -33.34 28.01
N GLU A 119 9.27 -33.89 26.81
CA GLU A 119 9.65 -33.18 25.59
C GLU A 119 8.38 -32.62 24.94
N TYR A 120 8.35 -31.31 24.72
CA TYR A 120 7.22 -30.64 24.08
C TYR A 120 7.54 -30.45 22.60
N GLU A 121 6.83 -31.17 21.74
CA GLU A 121 6.85 -30.89 20.30
C GLU A 121 5.94 -29.69 20.01
N ASP A 122 6.47 -28.69 19.33
CA ASP A 122 5.66 -27.58 18.83
C ASP A 122 4.80 -28.10 17.65
N GLU A 123 3.48 -28.18 17.80
CA GLU A 123 2.52 -28.39 16.71
C GLU A 123 2.48 -27.23 15.69
N THR A 124 3.46 -26.33 15.69
CA THR A 124 3.52 -25.12 14.84
C THR A 124 4.22 -25.39 13.50
N GLY A 125 3.96 -26.56 12.90
CA GLY A 125 4.46 -26.93 11.58
C GLY A 125 3.68 -26.36 10.39
N LYS A 126 2.77 -25.38 10.56
CA LYS A 126 1.94 -24.89 9.45
C LYS A 126 2.04 -23.41 9.09
N HIS A 127 2.58 -22.52 9.91
CA HIS A 127 2.76 -21.13 9.50
C HIS A 127 4.11 -20.63 10.01
N SER A 128 5.13 -20.63 9.15
CA SER A 128 6.39 -19.93 9.41
C SER A 128 6.12 -18.43 9.39
N MET A 129 5.60 -17.92 10.49
CA MET A 129 5.34 -16.50 10.69
C MET A 129 6.68 -15.78 10.77
N THR A 130 7.00 -15.01 9.74
CA THR A 130 8.22 -14.19 9.76
C THR A 130 8.05 -13.07 10.80
N PRO A 131 9.14 -12.43 11.28
CA PRO A 131 9.04 -11.30 12.24
C PRO A 131 8.22 -10.10 11.74
N TRP A 132 7.79 -10.10 10.47
CA TRP A 132 6.98 -9.08 9.81
C TRP A 132 5.55 -9.56 9.54
N GLY A 133 5.14 -10.63 10.21
CA GLY A 133 3.83 -11.24 10.09
C GLY A 133 3.82 -12.47 9.19
N GLU A 134 2.63 -13.04 9.09
CA GLU A 134 2.30 -14.10 8.16
C GLU A 134 2.44 -13.60 6.72
N GLN A 135 2.89 -14.46 5.81
CA GLN A 135 2.99 -14.10 4.41
C GLN A 135 1.58 -13.87 3.87
N LEU A 136 1.26 -12.62 3.57
CA LEU A 136 0.02 -12.26 2.90
C LEU A 136 -0.02 -13.02 1.55
N ASN A 137 -1.10 -13.78 1.31
CA ASN A 137 -1.32 -14.65 0.16
C ASN A 137 -0.63 -16.04 0.19
N ALA A 138 -0.30 -16.60 1.37
CA ALA A 138 0.24 -17.97 1.46
C ALA A 138 -0.75 -19.06 1.00
N ASP A 139 -2.06 -18.79 1.06
CA ASP A 139 -3.12 -19.73 0.66
C ASP A 139 -3.75 -19.39 -0.69
N ASP A 140 -3.37 -18.27 -1.32
CA ASP A 140 -3.90 -17.80 -2.60
C ASP A 140 -2.97 -18.23 -3.75
N ASP A 141 -2.87 -19.53 -3.99
CA ASP A 141 -2.53 -20.11 -5.31
C ASP A 141 -3.73 -20.03 -6.26
N VAL A 142 -4.68 -19.13 -6.01
CA VAL A 142 -5.71 -18.76 -6.97
C VAL A 142 -5.02 -17.87 -8.00
N PRO A 143 -4.92 -18.26 -9.28
CA PRO A 143 -4.37 -17.38 -10.28
C PRO A 143 -5.23 -16.12 -10.25
N VAL A 144 -4.65 -15.00 -9.81
CA VAL A 144 -5.27 -13.67 -9.86
C VAL A 144 -5.86 -13.56 -11.26
N SER A 145 -7.19 -13.65 -11.34
CA SER A 145 -7.94 -13.56 -12.57
C SER A 145 -7.42 -12.33 -13.31
N SER A 146 -6.89 -12.57 -14.50
CA SER A 146 -6.34 -11.55 -15.40
C SER A 146 -7.36 -10.50 -15.83
N GLU A 147 -8.61 -10.57 -15.36
CA GLU A 147 -9.63 -9.53 -15.44
C GLU A 147 -9.24 -8.19 -14.76
N GLY A 148 -8.21 -8.15 -13.92
CA GLY A 148 -7.88 -6.99 -13.08
C GLY A 148 -6.72 -6.10 -13.54
N ALA A 149 -6.22 -6.21 -14.77
CA ALA A 149 -5.16 -5.32 -15.25
C ALA A 149 -5.71 -3.92 -15.57
N LEU A 150 -5.84 -3.07 -14.53
CA LEU A 150 -6.14 -1.62 -14.64
C LEU A 150 -5.02 -0.82 -15.34
N LEU A 151 -3.97 -1.51 -15.83
CA LEU A 151 -2.95 -0.86 -16.62
C LEU A 151 -3.52 -0.61 -18.02
N PRO A 152 -3.48 0.63 -18.54
CA PRO A 152 -3.90 0.87 -19.91
C PRO A 152 -3.06 -0.01 -20.86
N PRO A 153 -3.65 -0.49 -21.96
CA PRO A 153 -2.90 -1.30 -22.93
C PRO A 153 -1.66 -0.54 -23.38
N ARG A 154 -0.52 -1.24 -23.51
CA ARG A 154 0.72 -0.57 -23.93
C ARG A 154 0.51 0.02 -25.31
N LEU A 155 1.03 1.23 -25.56
CA LEU A 155 0.95 1.86 -26.87
C LEU A 155 1.56 0.91 -27.91
N ASN A 156 0.80 0.59 -28.97
CA ASN A 156 1.15 -0.38 -30.02
C ASN A 156 1.18 -1.87 -29.61
N GLN A 157 0.46 -2.28 -28.56
CA GLN A 157 0.22 -3.70 -28.28
C GLN A 157 -0.33 -4.40 -29.55
N GLY A 158 0.38 -5.41 -30.07
CA GLY A 158 -0.04 -6.20 -31.25
C GLY A 158 0.53 -5.77 -32.60
N ARG A 159 0.68 -4.46 -32.88
CA ARG A 159 1.22 -4.01 -34.18
C ARG A 159 2.68 -4.39 -34.40
N ASP A 160 3.43 -4.48 -33.30
CA ASP A 160 4.83 -4.90 -33.31
C ASP A 160 5.00 -6.40 -33.61
N SER A 161 4.03 -7.25 -33.23
CA SER A 161 4.11 -8.68 -33.51
C SER A 161 3.94 -8.98 -34.99
N ASP A 162 3.02 -8.32 -35.69
CA ASP A 162 2.74 -8.59 -37.10
C ASP A 162 3.97 -8.33 -37.99
N THR A 163 4.70 -7.24 -37.70
CA THR A 163 5.94 -6.91 -38.43
C THR A 163 7.03 -7.97 -38.22
N VAL A 164 7.15 -8.48 -37.00
CA VAL A 164 8.15 -9.50 -36.65
C VAL A 164 7.74 -10.87 -37.17
N GLN A 165 6.46 -11.22 -37.19
CA GLN A 165 5.95 -12.43 -37.84
C GLN A 165 6.31 -12.47 -39.35
N HIS A 166 6.19 -11.34 -40.05
CA HIS A 166 6.59 -11.27 -41.46
C HIS A 166 8.12 -11.33 -41.67
N LEU A 167 8.91 -10.95 -40.66
CA LEU A 167 10.37 -11.13 -40.67
C LEU A 167 10.76 -12.59 -40.41
N ILE A 168 10.05 -13.26 -39.49
CA ILE A 168 10.22 -14.69 -39.17
C ILE A 168 9.90 -15.55 -40.39
N SER A 169 8.83 -15.26 -41.13
CA SER A 169 8.44 -16.07 -42.30
C SER A 169 9.48 -16.05 -43.43
N VAL A 170 10.36 -15.05 -43.45
CA VAL A 170 11.39 -14.89 -44.49
C VAL A 170 12.78 -15.30 -44.01
N HIS A 171 13.17 -14.87 -42.81
CA HIS A 171 14.52 -15.05 -42.27
C HIS A 171 14.62 -16.15 -41.21
N GLY A 172 13.50 -16.79 -40.86
CA GLY A 172 13.44 -17.88 -39.88
C GLY A 172 13.79 -17.41 -38.48
N SER A 173 14.95 -17.83 -37.96
CA SER A 173 15.42 -17.52 -36.60
C SER A 173 16.59 -16.53 -36.55
N ASP A 174 17.11 -16.05 -37.68
CA ASP A 174 18.25 -15.11 -37.70
C ASP A 174 17.82 -13.66 -37.43
N VAL A 175 17.90 -13.28 -36.15
CA VAL A 175 17.58 -11.93 -35.65
C VAL A 175 18.45 -10.84 -36.30
N HIS A 176 19.70 -11.13 -36.64
CA HIS A 176 20.58 -10.11 -37.22
C HIS A 176 20.27 -9.86 -38.69
N ALA A 177 19.88 -10.88 -39.44
CA ALA A 177 19.37 -10.71 -40.81
C ALA A 177 18.07 -9.91 -40.81
N MET A 178 17.14 -10.20 -39.89
CA MET A 178 15.88 -9.47 -39.74
C MET A 178 16.09 -7.97 -39.48
N ALA A 179 17.04 -7.64 -38.59
CA ALA A 179 17.35 -6.24 -38.28
C ALA A 179 17.92 -5.48 -39.49
N ARG A 180 18.69 -6.17 -40.36
CA ARG A 180 19.29 -5.60 -41.57
C ARG A 180 18.33 -5.49 -42.76
N ASP A 181 17.17 -6.14 -42.73
CA ASP A 181 16.18 -6.09 -43.81
C ASP A 181 15.48 -4.72 -43.86
N LYS A 182 16.03 -3.80 -44.65
CA LYS A 182 15.49 -2.44 -44.83
C LYS A 182 14.11 -2.39 -45.47
N ARG A 183 13.67 -3.46 -46.15
CA ARG A 183 12.38 -3.47 -46.86
C ARG A 183 11.24 -3.82 -45.91
N ARG A 184 11.45 -4.78 -45.01
CA ARG A 184 10.42 -5.30 -44.09
C ARG A 184 10.54 -4.72 -42.68
N ASN A 185 11.74 -4.37 -42.23
CA ASN A 185 11.97 -3.65 -40.98
C ASN A 185 11.85 -2.13 -41.21
N VAL A 186 10.67 -1.67 -41.62
CA VAL A 186 10.39 -0.25 -41.96
C VAL A 186 10.73 0.69 -40.81
N TRP A 187 10.46 0.25 -39.58
CA TRP A 187 10.70 1.02 -38.34
C TRP A 187 12.11 0.88 -37.79
N GLN A 188 13.02 0.21 -38.51
CA GLN A 188 14.42 0.02 -38.12
C GLN A 188 14.58 -0.55 -36.70
N LYS A 189 13.71 -1.51 -36.32
CA LYS A 189 13.75 -2.19 -35.02
C LYS A 189 15.14 -2.79 -34.77
N THR A 190 15.62 -2.62 -33.55
CA THR A 190 16.92 -3.15 -33.14
C THR A 190 16.88 -4.68 -33.00
N PRO A 191 18.03 -5.38 -33.08
CA PRO A 191 18.09 -6.83 -32.87
C PRO A 191 17.49 -7.27 -31.52
N GLY A 192 17.67 -6.47 -30.47
CA GLY A 192 17.11 -6.77 -29.14
C GLY A 192 15.59 -6.68 -29.09
N GLU A 193 14.99 -5.72 -29.81
CA GLU A 193 13.53 -5.57 -29.91
C GLU A 193 12.91 -6.73 -30.69
N ILE A 194 13.52 -7.11 -31.81
CA ILE A 194 13.08 -8.25 -32.63
C ILE A 194 13.18 -9.54 -31.80
N ARG A 195 14.26 -9.74 -31.04
CA ARG A 195 14.41 -10.91 -30.15
C ARG A 195 13.32 -10.97 -29.09
N ARG A 196 13.00 -9.85 -28.43
CA ARG A 196 11.92 -9.79 -27.42
C ARG A 196 10.56 -10.13 -28.05
N ALA A 197 10.27 -9.59 -29.23
CA ALA A 197 9.04 -9.88 -29.94
C ALA A 197 8.96 -11.35 -30.39
N TYR A 198 10.06 -11.92 -30.91
CA TYR A 198 10.17 -13.33 -31.29
C TYR A 198 9.85 -14.27 -30.13
N VAL A 199 10.45 -14.03 -28.95
CA VAL A 199 10.18 -14.82 -27.74
C VAL A 199 8.72 -14.70 -27.31
N LEU A 200 8.14 -13.51 -27.38
CA LEU A 200 6.73 -13.29 -27.05
C LEU A 200 5.79 -14.05 -28.00
N ILE A 201 6.05 -14.01 -29.31
CA ILE A 201 5.23 -14.71 -30.31
C ILE A 201 5.30 -16.22 -30.09
N ASN A 202 6.50 -16.80 -29.99
CA ASN A 202 6.65 -18.23 -29.75
C ASN A 202 6.02 -18.67 -28.42
N ARG A 203 6.12 -17.84 -27.37
CA ARG A 203 5.49 -18.11 -26.09
C ARG A 203 3.97 -18.12 -26.20
N VAL A 204 3.39 -17.20 -26.97
CA VAL A 204 1.94 -17.16 -27.24
C VAL A 204 1.53 -18.40 -28.02
N GLU A 205 2.26 -18.79 -29.08
CA GLU A 205 1.96 -20.00 -29.87
C GLU A 205 2.01 -21.29 -29.02
N ILE A 206 2.97 -21.40 -28.10
CA ILE A 206 3.05 -22.54 -27.17
C ILE A 206 1.81 -22.56 -26.26
N LEU A 207 1.40 -21.41 -25.72
CA LEU A 207 0.25 -21.32 -24.82
C LEU A 207 -1.07 -21.59 -25.54
N THR A 208 -1.25 -21.10 -26.77
CA THR A 208 -2.44 -21.39 -27.57
C THR A 208 -2.52 -22.88 -27.93
N ASN A 209 -1.40 -23.51 -28.31
CA ASN A 209 -1.37 -24.94 -28.62
C ASN A 209 -1.59 -25.83 -27.37
N GLN A 210 -1.31 -25.33 -26.16
CA GLN A 210 -1.58 -26.04 -24.90
C GLN A 210 -3.04 -25.92 -24.44
N GLN A 211 -3.78 -24.92 -24.93
CA GLN A 211 -5.20 -24.71 -24.59
C GLN A 211 -6.16 -25.53 -25.45
N ASP A 212 -5.71 -26.06 -26.61
CA ASP A 212 -6.51 -26.88 -27.54
C ASP A 212 -6.10 -28.38 -27.60
N PRO A 213 -6.05 -29.17 -26.50
CA PRO A 213 -5.81 -30.61 -26.59
C PRO A 213 -7.06 -31.45 -26.91
N GLN A 214 -8.26 -30.85 -27.02
CA GLN A 214 -9.55 -31.56 -27.15
C GLN A 214 -10.33 -31.05 -28.38
N GLY A 215 -9.96 -31.49 -29.58
CA GLY A 215 -10.66 -31.05 -30.79
C GLY A 215 -10.34 -31.80 -32.09
N LYS A 216 -9.78 -33.02 -32.02
CA LYS A 216 -9.64 -33.89 -33.20
C LYS A 216 -9.83 -35.37 -32.83
N THR A 217 -11.09 -35.76 -32.66
CA THR A 217 -11.57 -37.10 -33.01
C THR A 217 -12.98 -36.95 -33.55
N GLU A 218 -13.10 -36.90 -34.87
CA GLU A 218 -14.13 -37.52 -35.71
C GLU A 218 -13.75 -37.35 -37.19
#